data_AF-A0A1I3F0M6-F1
#
_entry.id   AF-A0A1I3F0M6-F1
#
_cell.length_a   1.000
_cell.length_b   1.000
_cell.length_c   1.000
_cell.angle_alpha   90.00
_cell.angle_beta   90.00
_cell.angle_gamma   90.00
#
_symmetry.space_group_name_H-M   'P 1'
#
loop_
_entity.id
_entity.type
_entity.pdbx_description
1 polymer ?
#
loop_
_entity_poly.entity_id
_entity_poly.type
_entity_poly.pdbx_seq_one_letter_code
_entity_poly.pdbx_strand_id
1 'polypeptide(L)'
;MALPLAVAVSSCTQHAGEPVKRSLLFNNETGVDTDGYLFFKLTHEKAVYEVQLAEYIQSTTASEATKKIASKISDVYKGMIPELESLAATFQVILPDPGLPGFAVPHHFAPDSLASFSNEAYLAHVQHEQGVILEHFNRIDRNTSKALKDYAKEKLPAVKEVFALAGGHEEHGAHH
;
A
#
# COMPACT_ATOMS: atom_id res chain seq x y z
N MET A 1 -15.84 25.23 -36.02
CA MET A 1 -15.30 25.29 -34.65
C MET A 1 -15.97 24.19 -33.85
N ALA A 2 -15.28 23.07 -33.62
CA ALA A 2 -15.76 21.99 -32.76
C ALA A 2 -15.19 22.23 -31.36
N LEU A 3 -16.08 22.34 -30.36
CA LEU A 3 -15.66 22.36 -28.94
C LEU A 3 -15.16 20.97 -28.55
N PRO A 4 -14.00 20.84 -27.87
CA PRO A 4 -13.60 19.58 -27.30
C PRO A 4 -14.49 19.27 -26.09
N LEU A 5 -15.14 18.11 -26.13
CA LEU A 5 -15.86 17.53 -25.01
C LEU A 5 -14.83 17.09 -23.97
N ALA A 6 -14.71 17.84 -22.87
CA ALA A 6 -13.91 17.45 -21.72
C ALA A 6 -14.61 16.27 -21.03
N VAL A 7 -14.09 15.07 -21.23
CA VAL A 7 -14.46 13.90 -20.42
C VAL A 7 -13.81 14.08 -19.05
N ALA A 8 -14.60 14.53 -18.08
CA ALA A 8 -14.21 14.45 -16.68
C ALA A 8 -14.15 12.97 -16.30
N VAL A 9 -12.95 12.42 -16.20
CA VAL A 9 -12.71 11.16 -15.48
C VAL A 9 -13.03 11.44 -14.02
N SER A 10 -14.26 11.15 -13.59
CA SER A 10 -14.55 11.05 -12.17
C SER A 10 -13.70 9.89 -11.66
N SER A 11 -12.70 10.19 -10.84
CA SER A 11 -11.99 9.20 -10.05
C SER A 11 -13.04 8.43 -9.24
N CYS A 12 -13.35 7.18 -9.61
CA CYS A 12 -14.26 6.31 -8.88
C CYS A 12 -13.60 5.75 -7.61
N THR A 13 -12.87 6.59 -6.88
CA THR A 13 -12.19 6.24 -5.65
C THR A 13 -13.13 6.55 -4.50
N GLN A 14 -13.64 5.51 -3.84
CA GLN A 14 -14.42 5.69 -2.62
C GLN A 14 -13.52 6.34 -1.56
N HIS A 15 -14.04 7.31 -0.81
CA HIS A 15 -13.32 7.88 0.33
C HIS A 15 -13.65 7.15 1.64
N ALA A 16 -12.70 7.15 2.58
CA ALA A 16 -12.95 6.61 3.91
C ALA A 16 -14.15 7.33 4.56
N GLY A 17 -15.16 6.55 4.97
CA GLY A 17 -16.41 7.06 5.53
C GLY A 17 -17.57 7.24 4.55
N GLU A 18 -17.38 6.95 3.25
CA GLU A 18 -18.48 6.92 2.29
C GLU A 18 -19.48 5.76 2.55
N PRO A 19 -20.77 5.94 2.20
CA PRO A 19 -21.79 4.93 2.47
C PRO A 19 -21.55 3.66 1.65
N VAL A 20 -21.18 2.58 2.34
CA VAL A 20 -21.03 1.24 1.77
C VAL A 20 -22.33 0.45 1.87
N LYS A 21 -22.60 -0.43 0.90
CA LYS A 21 -23.74 -1.35 0.96
C LYS A 21 -23.72 -2.15 2.27
N ARG A 22 -24.82 -2.10 3.02
CA ARG A 22 -24.96 -2.77 4.32
C ARG A 22 -24.63 -4.27 4.26
N SER A 23 -24.98 -4.95 3.16
CA SER A 23 -24.64 -6.37 2.97
C SER A 23 -23.13 -6.61 2.98
N LEU A 24 -22.34 -5.75 2.34
CA LEU A 24 -20.88 -5.87 2.34
C LEU A 24 -20.31 -5.51 3.72
N LEU A 25 -20.82 -4.44 4.34
CA LEU A 25 -20.33 -3.96 5.63
C LEU A 25 -20.59 -4.94 6.78
N PHE A 26 -21.75 -5.61 6.82
CA PHE A 26 -22.14 -6.48 7.93
C PHE A 26 -21.91 -7.96 7.66
N ASN A 27 -21.96 -8.40 6.40
CA ASN A 27 -21.84 -9.83 6.08
C ASN A 27 -20.46 -10.20 5.53
N ASN A 28 -19.60 -9.23 5.20
CA ASN A 28 -18.30 -9.45 4.54
C ASN A 28 -18.39 -10.41 3.35
N GLU A 29 -19.49 -10.35 2.61
CA GLU A 29 -19.68 -11.15 1.40
C GLU A 29 -18.77 -10.58 0.31
N THR A 30 -17.69 -11.30 0.00
CA THR A 30 -16.71 -10.90 -1.01
C THR A 30 -16.50 -12.01 -2.03
N GLY A 31 -16.07 -11.64 -3.23
CA GLY A 31 -15.79 -12.56 -4.35
C GLY A 31 -14.41 -13.22 -4.28
N VAL A 32 -13.74 -13.17 -3.13
CA VAL A 32 -12.39 -13.68 -2.92
C VAL A 32 -12.33 -14.60 -1.71
N ASP A 33 -11.38 -15.52 -1.73
CA ASP A 33 -11.01 -16.30 -0.55
C ASP A 33 -10.30 -15.43 0.50
N THR A 34 -9.97 -16.02 1.65
CA THR A 34 -9.30 -15.33 2.75
C THR A 34 -7.97 -14.71 2.34
N ASP A 35 -7.18 -15.38 1.50
CA ASP A 35 -5.88 -14.86 1.06
C ASP A 35 -6.06 -13.64 0.15
N GLY A 36 -7.05 -13.67 -0.76
CA GLY A 36 -7.39 -12.51 -1.59
C GLY A 36 -7.93 -11.33 -0.79
N TYR A 37 -8.78 -11.61 0.21
CA TYR A 37 -9.28 -10.58 1.12
C TYR A 37 -8.15 -9.92 1.91
N LEU A 38 -7.27 -10.72 2.52
CA LEU A 38 -6.12 -10.23 3.27
C LEU A 38 -5.13 -9.48 2.38
N PHE A 39 -4.89 -9.96 1.17
CA PHE A 39 -4.05 -9.28 0.18
C PHE A 39 -4.55 -7.86 -0.08
N PHE A 40 -5.84 -7.68 -0.35
CA PHE A 40 -6.41 -6.35 -0.58
C PHE A 40 -6.30 -5.45 0.65
N LYS A 41 -6.76 -5.93 1.80
CA LYS A 41 -6.78 -5.13 3.04
C LYS A 41 -5.37 -4.68 3.43
N LEU A 42 -4.44 -5.63 3.56
CA LEU A 42 -3.10 -5.34 4.07
C LEU A 42 -2.26 -4.57 3.07
N THR A 43 -2.32 -4.92 1.78
CA THR A 43 -1.53 -4.21 0.77
C THR A 43 -2.02 -2.77 0.61
N HIS A 44 -3.34 -2.55 0.58
CA HIS A 44 -3.90 -1.20 0.47
C HIS A 44 -3.59 -0.36 1.71
N GLU A 45 -3.85 -0.87 2.91
CA GLU A 45 -3.55 -0.19 4.16
C GLU A 45 -2.09 0.25 4.23
N LYS A 46 -1.17 -0.68 3.97
CA LYS A 46 0.27 -0.40 4.04
C LYS A 46 0.70 0.55 2.92
N ALA A 47 0.20 0.39 1.70
CA ALA A 47 0.51 1.29 0.59
C ALA A 47 0.06 2.73 0.89
N VAL A 48 -1.15 2.93 1.39
CA VAL A 48 -1.65 4.26 1.78
C VAL A 48 -0.80 4.85 2.90
N TYR A 49 -0.51 4.06 3.93
CA TYR A 49 0.31 4.49 5.05
C TYR A 49 1.73 4.90 4.62
N GLU A 50 2.37 4.07 3.79
CA GLU A 50 3.72 4.31 3.29
C GLU A 50 3.80 5.54 2.39
N VAL A 51 2.76 5.83 1.60
CA VAL A 51 2.66 7.07 0.83
C VAL A 51 2.64 8.29 1.76
N GLN A 52 1.80 8.27 2.80
CA GLN A 52 1.68 9.36 3.76
C GLN A 52 2.97 9.53 4.57
N LEU A 53 3.58 8.42 4.98
CA LEU A 53 4.85 8.43 5.67
C LEU A 53 5.94 9.01 4.79
N ALA A 54 6.04 8.58 3.53
CA ALA A 54 7.01 9.09 2.58
C ALA A 54 6.88 10.61 2.36
N GLU A 55 5.66 11.14 2.30
CA GLU A 55 5.39 12.57 2.22
C GLU A 55 5.85 13.31 3.49
N TYR A 56 5.57 12.74 4.67
CA TYR A 56 6.08 13.28 5.93
C TYR A 56 7.62 13.31 5.95
N ILE A 57 8.30 12.25 5.51
CA ILE A 57 9.77 12.18 5.43
C ILE A 57 10.38 13.31 4.61
N GLN A 58 9.72 13.77 3.54
CA GLN A 58 10.24 14.89 2.75
C GLN A 58 10.39 16.18 3.58
N SER A 59 9.51 16.37 4.57
CA SER A 59 9.48 17.54 5.45
C SER A 59 10.42 17.45 6.67
N THR A 60 11.03 16.30 6.94
CA THR A 60 11.91 16.10 8.10
C THR A 60 13.37 16.44 7.82
N THR A 61 14.22 16.31 8.85
CA THR A 61 15.69 16.39 8.78
C THR A 61 16.35 15.09 8.31
N ALA A 62 15.58 14.14 7.75
CA ALA A 62 16.11 12.91 7.16
C ALA A 62 17.19 13.19 6.11
N SER A 63 18.08 12.22 5.93
CA SER A 63 19.14 12.29 4.92
C SER A 63 18.56 12.29 3.50
N GLU A 64 19.28 12.89 2.55
CA GLU A 64 18.88 12.88 1.14
C GLU A 64 18.73 11.46 0.57
N ALA A 65 19.54 10.51 1.04
CA ALA A 65 19.40 9.10 0.66
C ALA A 65 18.07 8.52 1.15
N THR A 66 17.69 8.78 2.39
CA THR A 66 16.42 8.37 2.97
C THR A 66 15.23 9.01 2.27
N LYS A 67 15.30 10.32 1.97
CA LYS A 67 14.26 11.03 1.22
C LYS A 67 14.06 10.47 -0.19
N LYS A 68 15.13 10.07 -0.87
CA LYS A 68 15.04 9.40 -2.18
C LYS A 68 14.33 8.05 -2.11
N ILE A 69 14.63 7.24 -1.10
CA ILE A 69 13.93 5.95 -0.88
C ILE A 69 12.46 6.20 -0.62
N ALA A 70 12.13 7.14 0.28
CA ALA A 70 10.75 7.56 0.55
C ALA A 70 10.01 8.01 -0.72
N SER A 71 10.65 8.85 -1.56
CA SER A 71 10.06 9.29 -2.82
C SER A 71 9.73 8.11 -3.74
N LYS A 72 10.65 7.15 -3.89
CA LYS A 72 10.44 5.98 -4.74
C LYS A 72 9.31 5.09 -4.22
N ILE A 73 9.19 4.90 -2.91
CA ILE A 73 8.06 4.20 -2.27
C ILE A 73 6.74 4.90 -2.62
N SER A 74 6.70 6.23 -2.45
CA SER A 74 5.52 7.05 -2.77
C SER A 74 5.12 6.91 -4.24
N ASP A 75 6.07 7.00 -5.16
CA ASP A 75 5.82 6.92 -6.61
C ASP A 75 5.22 5.57 -7.01
N VAL A 76 5.75 4.46 -6.46
CA VAL A 76 5.24 3.12 -6.73
C VAL A 76 3.81 2.96 -6.19
N TYR A 77 3.60 3.28 -4.91
CA TYR A 77 2.32 3.01 -4.26
C TYR A 77 1.22 3.97 -4.67
N LYS A 78 1.52 5.23 -5.02
CA LYS A 78 0.54 6.16 -5.61
C LYS A 78 -0.05 5.63 -6.92
N GLY A 79 0.74 4.91 -7.71
CA GLY A 79 0.26 4.22 -8.91
C GLY A 79 -0.60 2.99 -8.58
N MET A 80 -0.19 2.20 -7.58
CA MET A 80 -0.85 0.93 -7.25
C MET A 80 -2.16 1.08 -6.47
N ILE A 81 -2.29 2.07 -5.58
CA ILE A 81 -3.48 2.30 -4.74
C ILE A 81 -4.78 2.34 -5.57
N PRO A 82 -4.92 3.20 -6.59
CA PRO A 82 -6.15 3.26 -7.37
C PRO A 82 -6.44 1.97 -8.15
N GLU A 83 -5.40 1.23 -8.56
CA GLU A 83 -5.56 -0.08 -9.20
C GLU A 83 -6.06 -1.14 -8.21
N LEU A 84 -5.53 -1.15 -6.98
CA LEU A 84 -5.98 -2.02 -5.89
C LEU A 84 -7.44 -1.75 -5.53
N GLU A 85 -7.82 -0.48 -5.40
CA GLU A 85 -9.20 -0.07 -5.11
C GLU A 85 -10.15 -0.50 -6.24
N SER A 86 -9.75 -0.27 -7.49
CA SER A 86 -10.54 -0.69 -8.65
C SER A 86 -10.72 -2.21 -8.70
N LEU A 87 -9.64 -2.97 -8.49
CA LEU A 87 -9.69 -4.43 -8.49
C LEU A 87 -10.50 -4.98 -7.31
N ALA A 88 -10.34 -4.41 -6.12
CA ALA A 88 -11.11 -4.76 -4.93
C ALA A 88 -12.62 -4.56 -5.13
N ALA A 89 -13.02 -3.47 -5.80
CA ALA A 89 -14.42 -3.22 -6.13
C ALA A 89 -15.02 -4.33 -7.01
N THR A 90 -14.25 -4.93 -7.92
CA THR A 90 -14.72 -6.08 -8.73
C THR A 90 -15.00 -7.32 -7.87
N PHE A 91 -14.28 -7.47 -6.76
CA PHE A 91 -14.43 -8.55 -5.80
C PHE A 91 -15.27 -8.17 -4.58
N GLN A 92 -15.91 -6.99 -4.61
CA GLN A 92 -16.74 -6.48 -3.52
C GLN A 92 -16.00 -6.35 -2.18
N VAL A 93 -14.67 -6.22 -2.24
CA VAL A 93 -13.84 -5.89 -1.08
C VAL A 93 -13.86 -4.39 -0.87
N ILE A 94 -14.22 -3.97 0.34
CA ILE A 94 -14.36 -2.55 0.68
C ILE A 94 -12.98 -1.95 0.91
N LEU A 95 -12.57 -1.03 0.01
CA LEU A 95 -11.39 -0.20 0.13
C LEU A 95 -11.73 1.25 -0.26
N PRO A 96 -11.15 2.27 0.39
CA PRO A 96 -10.35 2.19 1.62
C PRO A 96 -11.18 1.63 2.79
N ASP A 97 -10.51 0.95 3.73
CA ASP A 97 -11.21 0.39 4.89
C ASP A 97 -11.79 1.52 5.77
N PRO A 98 -13.11 1.57 6.00
CA PRO A 98 -13.71 2.61 6.84
C PRO A 98 -13.26 2.54 8.31
N GLY A 99 -12.73 1.41 8.76
CA GLY A 99 -12.16 1.22 10.10
C GLY A 99 -10.67 1.53 10.20
N LEU A 100 -10.02 1.95 9.10
CA LEU A 100 -8.59 2.22 9.13
C LEU A 100 -8.26 3.40 10.05
N PRO A 101 -7.30 3.27 10.98
CA PRO A 101 -6.86 4.42 11.76
C PRO A 101 -6.29 5.50 10.84
N GLY A 102 -6.46 6.75 11.24
CA GLY A 102 -5.80 7.87 10.56
C GLY A 102 -4.27 7.77 10.65
N PHE A 103 -3.59 8.43 9.71
CA PHE A 103 -2.13 8.48 9.68
C PHE A 103 -1.54 8.99 11.00
N ALA A 104 -0.57 8.25 11.54
CA ALA A 104 0.24 8.67 12.67
C ALA A 104 1.69 8.24 12.44
N VAL A 105 2.62 9.17 12.69
CA VAL A 105 4.06 8.92 12.58
C VAL A 105 4.52 8.08 13.79
N PRO A 106 5.25 6.98 13.59
CA PRO A 106 5.78 6.19 14.69
C PRO A 106 6.74 7.00 15.54
N HIS A 107 6.55 6.97 16.87
CA HIS A 107 7.34 7.76 17.82
C HIS A 107 8.86 7.47 17.78
N HIS A 108 9.26 6.30 17.30
CA HIS A 108 10.67 5.88 17.24
C HIS A 108 11.45 6.51 16.06
N PHE A 109 10.78 7.23 15.13
CA PHE A 109 11.47 7.99 14.10
C PHE A 109 12.03 9.33 14.59
N ALA A 110 11.49 9.86 15.68
CA ALA A 110 11.93 11.13 16.29
C ALA A 110 11.82 11.02 17.82
N PRO A 111 12.88 10.56 18.52
CA PRO A 111 12.83 10.40 19.97
C PRO A 111 12.86 11.77 20.67
N ASP A 112 11.68 12.28 21.02
CA ASP A 112 11.47 13.55 21.74
C ASP A 112 11.89 14.83 20.96
N SER A 113 11.35 15.98 21.36
CA SER A 113 11.38 17.28 20.68
C SER A 113 12.77 17.88 20.36
N LEU A 114 13.85 17.23 20.77
CA LEU A 114 15.24 17.65 20.56
C LEU A 114 16.05 16.70 19.67
N ALA A 115 15.54 15.50 19.33
CA ALA A 115 16.30 14.54 18.54
C ALA A 115 16.10 14.74 17.03
N SER A 116 17.20 14.57 16.30
CA SER A 116 17.19 14.44 14.85
C SER A 116 16.45 13.18 14.41
N PHE A 117 15.82 13.23 13.24
CA PHE A 117 15.17 12.10 12.62
C PHE A 117 16.09 10.86 12.53
N SER A 118 15.59 9.69 12.93
CA SER A 118 16.33 8.43 12.86
C SER A 118 16.16 7.75 11.50
N ASN A 119 17.15 7.96 10.62
CA ASN A 119 17.19 7.32 9.30
C ASN A 119 17.22 5.79 9.41
N GLU A 120 17.95 5.25 10.40
CA GLU A 120 18.05 3.82 10.64
C GLU A 120 16.69 3.22 11.03
N ALA A 121 15.99 3.85 11.96
CA ALA A 121 14.69 3.36 12.41
C ALA A 121 13.66 3.37 11.27
N TYR A 122 13.69 4.41 10.42
CA TYR A 122 12.85 4.46 9.23
C TYR A 122 13.19 3.36 8.23
N LEU A 123 14.47 3.12 7.94
CA LEU A 123 14.86 2.05 7.00
C LEU A 123 14.47 0.67 7.53
N ALA A 124 14.63 0.43 8.83
CA ALA A 124 14.18 -0.82 9.45
C ALA A 124 12.67 -1.01 9.35
N HIS A 125 11.89 0.06 9.56
CA HIS A 125 10.44 0.04 9.36
C HIS A 125 10.07 -0.30 7.92
N VAL A 126 10.62 0.44 6.94
CA VAL A 126 10.36 0.18 5.52
C VAL A 126 10.74 -1.26 5.17
N GLN A 127 11.92 -1.73 5.57
CA GLN A 127 12.35 -3.10 5.28
C GLN A 127 11.32 -4.13 5.80
N HIS A 128 10.81 -3.95 7.01
CA HIS A 128 9.78 -4.80 7.59
C HIS A 128 8.48 -4.74 6.79
N GLU A 129 7.92 -3.55 6.59
CA GLU A 129 6.62 -3.37 5.94
C GLU A 129 6.63 -3.84 4.49
N GLN A 130 7.69 -3.52 3.75
CA GLN A 130 7.87 -3.96 2.37
C GLN A 130 8.06 -5.48 2.28
N GLY A 131 8.68 -6.10 3.30
CA GLY A 131 8.75 -7.56 3.43
C GLY A 131 7.37 -8.20 3.61
N VAL A 132 6.51 -7.62 4.46
CA VAL A 132 5.14 -8.10 4.64
C VAL A 132 4.33 -7.97 3.35
N ILE A 133 4.42 -6.83 2.66
CA ILE A 133 3.75 -6.64 1.36
C ILE A 133 4.23 -7.70 0.36
N LEU A 134 5.54 -7.90 0.24
CA LEU A 134 6.13 -8.89 -0.65
C LEU A 134 5.64 -10.32 -0.32
N GLU A 135 5.53 -10.68 0.95
CA GLU A 135 4.98 -11.98 1.37
C GLU A 135 3.56 -12.18 0.84
N HIS A 136 2.68 -11.18 0.97
CA HIS A 136 1.31 -11.24 0.48
C HIS A 136 1.23 -11.33 -1.06
N PHE A 137 2.10 -10.60 -1.77
CA PHE A 137 2.24 -10.73 -3.22
C PHE A 137 2.73 -12.13 -3.65
N ASN A 138 3.54 -12.81 -2.85
CA ASN A 138 3.96 -14.17 -3.15
C ASN A 138 2.86 -15.19 -2.82
N ARG A 139 2.14 -15.01 -1.72
CA ARG A 139 1.04 -15.91 -1.31
C ARG A 139 -0.09 -15.93 -2.33
N ILE A 140 -0.41 -14.78 -2.93
CA ILE A 140 -1.54 -14.67 -3.86
C ILE A 140 -1.35 -15.45 -5.16
N ASP A 141 -0.14 -15.92 -5.49
CA ASP A 141 0.07 -16.83 -6.63
C ASP A 141 -0.71 -18.16 -6.48
N ARG A 142 -1.07 -18.53 -5.25
CA ARG A 142 -1.92 -19.70 -4.95
C ARG A 142 -3.42 -19.42 -5.01
N ASN A 143 -3.82 -18.18 -5.27
CA ASN A 143 -5.22 -17.78 -5.26
C ASN A 143 -6.03 -18.42 -6.41
N THR A 144 -7.32 -18.64 -6.17
CA THR A 144 -8.23 -19.17 -7.19
C THR A 144 -8.57 -18.14 -8.28
N SER A 145 -8.51 -16.85 -7.96
CA SER A 145 -8.77 -15.75 -8.89
C SER A 145 -7.60 -15.54 -9.86
N LYS A 146 -7.86 -15.69 -11.17
CA LYS A 146 -6.86 -15.39 -12.21
C LYS A 146 -6.50 -13.91 -12.23
N ALA A 147 -7.47 -13.02 -12.09
CA ALA A 147 -7.24 -11.57 -12.13
C ALA A 147 -6.31 -11.11 -10.99
N LEU A 148 -6.46 -11.66 -9.78
CA LEU A 148 -5.56 -11.37 -8.66
C LEU A 148 -4.14 -11.86 -8.94
N LYS A 149 -4.00 -13.07 -9.47
CA LYS A 149 -2.68 -13.63 -9.83
C LYS A 149 -1.99 -12.81 -10.91
N ASP A 150 -2.73 -12.41 -11.94
CA ASP A 150 -2.18 -11.59 -13.03
C ASP A 150 -1.72 -10.23 -12.49
N TYR A 151 -2.56 -9.56 -11.71
CA TYR A 151 -2.22 -8.28 -11.08
C TYR A 151 -0.98 -8.40 -10.20
N ALA A 152 -0.93 -9.42 -9.33
CA ALA A 152 0.21 -9.64 -8.46
C ALA A 152 1.50 -9.89 -9.24
N LYS A 153 1.45 -10.72 -10.30
CA LYS A 153 2.60 -10.98 -11.18
C LYS A 153 3.09 -9.73 -11.88
N GLU A 154 2.17 -8.86 -12.32
CA GLU A 154 2.51 -7.60 -12.98
C GLU A 154 3.23 -6.64 -12.02
N LYS A 155 2.76 -6.51 -10.77
CA LYS A 155 3.30 -5.52 -9.82
C LYS A 155 4.44 -6.05 -8.96
N LEU A 156 4.62 -7.37 -8.87
CA LEU A 156 5.66 -8.01 -8.08
C LEU A 156 7.07 -7.44 -8.33
N PRO A 157 7.50 -7.14 -9.58
CA PRO A 157 8.82 -6.53 -9.82
C PRO A 157 9.00 -5.18 -9.13
N ALA A 158 7.97 -4.33 -9.11
CA ALA A 158 8.04 -3.01 -8.47
C ALA A 158 8.10 -3.12 -6.93
N VAL A 159 7.32 -4.04 -6.36
CA VAL A 159 7.36 -4.34 -4.92
C VAL A 159 8.72 -4.88 -4.51
N LYS A 160 9.31 -5.79 -5.30
CA LYS A 160 10.66 -6.31 -5.08
C LYS A 160 11.73 -5.23 -5.15
N GLU A 161 11.62 -4.31 -6.11
CA GLU A 161 12.54 -3.17 -6.23
C GLU A 161 12.53 -2.32 -4.95
N VAL A 162 11.35 -1.96 -4.46
CA VAL A 162 11.19 -1.17 -3.23
C VAL A 162 11.74 -1.90 -2.00
N PHE A 163 11.46 -3.19 -1.87
CA PHE A 163 11.99 -4.01 -0.79
C PHE A 163 13.53 -4.09 -0.81
N ALA A 164 14.13 -4.26 -1.99
CA ALA A 164 15.58 -4.28 -2.14
C ALA A 164 16.23 -2.92 -1.79
N LEU A 165 15.59 -1.81 -2.16
CA LEU A 165 16.06 -0.46 -1.81
C LEU A 165 16.09 -0.21 -0.30
N ALA A 166 15.22 -0.87 0.46
CA ALA A 166 15.19 -0.82 1.92
C ALA A 166 16.22 -1.75 2.58
N GLY A 167 17.07 -2.43 1.81
CA GLY A 167 18.03 -3.41 2.31
C GLY A 167 17.45 -4.81 2.52
N GLY A 168 16.26 -5.10 1.97
CA GLY A 168 15.71 -6.44 1.91
C GLY A 168 16.53 -7.36 0.99
N HIS A 169 16.60 -8.65 1.33
CA HIS A 169 17.18 -9.68 0.49
C HIS A 169 16.11 -10.73 0.19
N GLU A 170 16.10 -11.31 -1.02
CA GLU A 170 15.06 -12.27 -1.43
C GLU A 170 15.01 -13.54 -0.55
N GLU A 171 16.00 -13.78 0.33
CA GLU A 171 15.99 -14.85 1.33
C GLU A 171 15.17 -14.54 2.60
N HIS A 172 14.61 -13.32 2.75
CA HIS A 172 13.65 -12.99 3.80
C HIS A 172 12.38 -13.82 3.61
N GLY A 173 12.35 -14.99 4.27
CA GLY A 173 11.27 -15.97 4.18
C GLY A 173 11.70 -17.43 4.35
N ALA A 174 13.02 -17.71 4.46
CA ALA A 174 13.54 -19.07 4.66
C ALA A 174 13.46 -19.61 6.11
N HIS A 175 12.82 -18.88 7.04
CA HIS A 175 12.60 -19.35 8.40
C HIS A 175 11.11 -19.55 8.66
N HIS A 176 10.75 -20.83 8.77
CA HIS A 176 9.46 -21.35 9.23
C HIS A 176 9.14 -20.91 10.67
#